data_AF-A0A7X6YSR6-F1
#
_entry.id   AF-A0A7X6YSR6-F1
#
_cell.length_a   1.000
_cell.length_b   1.000
_cell.length_c   1.000
_cell.angle_alpha   90.00
_cell.angle_beta   90.00
_cell.angle_gamma   90.00
#
_symmetry.space_group_name_H-M   'P 1'
#
loop_
_entity.id
_entity.type
_entity.pdbx_description
1 polymer ?
#
loop_
_entity_poly.entity_id
_entity_poly.type
_entity_poly.pdbx_seq_one_letter_code
_entity_poly.pdbx_strand_id
1 'polypeptide(L)' 'VTFNIDGVHPHDAATVFDQENVAIRAGHHCAQPLMRCLNQVATVRASTYFYNTKEDIDRFISAIHKVKAFFESFI' A
#
# COMPACT_ATOMS: atom_id res chain seq x y z
N VAL A 1 -2.39 -0.52 -9.19
CA VAL A 1 -1.88 0.83 -8.88
C VAL A 1 -0.71 0.71 -7.91
N THR A 2 0.37 1.46 -8.16
CA THR A 2 1.54 1.57 -7.27
C THR A 2 1.55 2.97 -6.68
N PHE A 3 1.71 3.10 -5.36
CA PHE A 3 1.60 4.36 -4.62
C PHE A 3 2.38 4.33 -3.31
N ASN A 4 2.53 5.49 -2.68
CA ASN A 4 3.02 5.67 -1.32
C ASN A 4 2.05 6.56 -0.54
N ILE A 5 2.07 6.44 0.79
CA ILE A 5 1.34 7.32 1.72
C ILE A 5 2.40 8.16 2.43
N ASP A 6 2.26 9.49 2.37
CA ASP A 6 3.24 10.40 2.96
C ASP A 6 3.40 10.13 4.46
N GLY A 7 4.65 10.09 4.94
CA GLY A 7 4.98 9.81 6.34
C GLY A 7 4.87 8.35 6.76
N VAL A 8 4.48 7.42 5.86
CA VAL A 8 4.31 6.00 6.20
C VAL A 8 5.24 5.13 5.36
N HIS A 9 6.06 4.30 6.02
CA HIS A 9 6.93 3.37 5.32
C HIS A 9 6.10 2.27 4.63
N PRO A 10 6.38 1.89 3.36
CA PRO A 10 5.51 0.98 2.60
C PRO A 10 5.27 -0.39 3.25
N HIS A 11 6.27 -0.92 3.95
CA HIS A 11 6.12 -2.20 4.65
C HIS A 11 5.19 -2.11 5.87
N ASP A 12 5.20 -0.98 6.58
CA ASP A 12 4.34 -0.76 7.74
C ASP A 12 2.88 -0.55 7.29
N ALA A 13 2.68 0.18 6.18
CA ALA A 13 1.38 0.27 5.53
C ALA A 13 0.85 -1.13 5.20
N ALA A 14 1.67 -2.00 4.59
CA ALA A 14 1.27 -3.37 4.27
C ALA A 14 0.86 -4.20 5.49
N THR A 15 1.51 -4.00 6.64
CA THR A 15 1.09 -4.65 7.89
C THR A 15 -0.30 -4.19 8.33
N VAL A 16 -0.61 -2.90 8.23
CA VAL A 16 -1.95 -2.39 8.61
C VAL A 16 -3.02 -2.85 7.59
N PHE A 17 -2.71 -2.89 6.29
CA PHE A 17 -3.62 -3.47 5.30
C PHE A 17 -3.92 -4.96 5.58
N ASP A 18 -2.93 -5.74 5.99
CA ASP A 18 -3.11 -7.15 6.36
C ASP A 18 -4.07 -7.31 7.56
N GLN A 19 -3.93 -6.45 8.58
CA GLN A 19 -4.86 -6.41 9.74
C GLN A 19 -6.30 -6.09 9.31
N GLU A 20 -6.47 -5.34 8.22
CA GLU A 20 -7.76 -5.01 7.62
C GLU A 20 -8.27 -6.07 6.63
N ASN A 21 -7.60 -7.24 6.57
CA ASN A 21 -7.89 -8.33 5.64
C ASN A 21 -7.79 -7.89 4.17
N VAL A 22 -6.83 -7.01 3.85
CA VAL A 22 -6.55 -6.53 2.50
C VAL A 22 -5.12 -6.93 2.12
N ALA A 23 -4.98 -7.95 1.29
CA ALA A 23 -3.67 -8.44 0.85
C ALA A 23 -3.08 -7.54 -0.25
N ILE A 24 -1.96 -6.88 0.05
CA ILE A 24 -1.16 -6.08 -0.88
C ILE A 24 0.32 -6.48 -0.82
N ARG A 25 1.16 -5.88 -1.68
CA ARG A 25 2.61 -6.05 -1.61
C ARG A 25 3.30 -4.72 -1.38
N ALA A 26 4.35 -4.74 -0.57
CA ALA A 26 5.29 -3.64 -0.41
C ALA A 26 6.70 -4.06 -0.85
N GLY A 27 7.51 -3.07 -1.22
CA GLY A 27 8.94 -3.25 -1.55
C GLY A 27 9.28 -2.70 -2.93
N HIS A 28 10.38 -3.19 -3.50
CA HIS A 28 10.84 -2.79 -4.83
C HIS A 28 10.15 -3.54 -5.97
N HIS A 29 9.33 -4.57 -5.67
CA HIS A 29 8.61 -5.40 -6.64
C HIS A 29 9.51 -5.99 -7.74
N CYS A 30 10.72 -6.42 -7.37
CA CYS A 30 11.77 -6.88 -8.29
C CYS A 30 12.23 -5.84 -9.33
N ALA A 31 11.94 -4.55 -9.11
CA ALA A 31 12.24 -3.45 -10.01
C ALA A 31 13.14 -2.38 -9.34
N GLN A 32 14.20 -2.82 -8.64
CA GLN A 32 15.10 -1.91 -7.92
C GLN A 32 15.71 -0.78 -8.78
N PRO A 33 16.07 -0.98 -10.07
CA PRO A 33 16.52 0.12 -10.92
C PRO A 33 15.47 1.21 -11.11
N LEU A 34 14.20 0.85 -11.28
CA LEU A 34 13.10 1.81 -11.40
C LEU A 34 12.92 2.62 -10.10
N MET A 35 13.01 1.94 -8.95
CA MET A 35 12.93 2.60 -7.65
C MET A 35 14.02 3.68 -7.50
N ARG A 36 15.25 3.40 -7.96
CA ARG A 36 16.34 4.39 -7.99
C ARG A 36 16.01 5.59 -8.90
N CYS A 37 15.46 5.36 -10.10
CA CYS A 37 15.06 6.44 -11.00
C CYS A 37 13.96 7.33 -10.40
N LEU A 38 13.04 6.73 -9.63
CA LEU A 38 11.95 7.44 -8.93
C LEU A 38 12.39 8.06 -7.59
N ASN A 39 13.65 7.84 -7.19
CA ASN A 39 14.18 8.22 -5.88
C ASN A 39 13.32 7.70 -4.71
N GLN A 40 12.86 6.46 -4.81
CA GLN A 40 12.11 5.75 -3.77
C GLN A 40 12.88 4.49 -3.35
N VAL A 41 12.77 4.08 -2.08
CA VAL A 41 13.37 2.83 -1.59
C VAL A 41 12.43 1.63 -1.75
N ALA A 42 11.12 1.88 -1.65
CA ALA A 42 10.05 0.89 -1.78
C ALA A 42 8.74 1.59 -2.13
N THR A 43 7.77 0.82 -2.60
CA THR A 43 6.40 1.27 -2.84
C THR A 43 5.36 0.28 -2.32
N VAL A 44 4.13 0.73 -2.13
CA VAL A 44 2.96 -0.13 -1.99
C VAL A 44 2.35 -0.40 -3.37
N ARG A 45 1.90 -1.63 -3.60
CA ARG A 45 1.18 -2.01 -4.84
C ARG A 45 -0.06 -2.83 -4.54
N ALA A 46 -1.20 -2.29 -4.96
CA ALA A 46 -2.47 -3.02 -5.09
C ALA A 46 -2.67 -3.41 -6.56
N SER A 47 -2.84 -4.69 -6.84
CA SER A 47 -3.07 -5.23 -8.18
C SER A 47 -4.34 -6.04 -8.20
N THR A 48 -5.19 -5.81 -9.19
CA THR A 48 -6.46 -6.50 -9.36
C THR A 48 -6.39 -7.50 -10.51
N TYR A 49 -7.36 -8.42 -10.54
CA TYR A 49 -7.62 -9.26 -11.70
C TYR A 49 -9.12 -9.50 -11.89
N PHE A 50 -9.52 -10.35 -12.84
CA PHE A 50 -10.92 -10.53 -13.24
C PHE A 50 -11.86 -11.01 -12.13
N TYR A 51 -11.31 -11.60 -11.06
CA TYR A 51 -12.07 -12.09 -9.91
C TYR A 51 -12.28 -11.04 -8.82
N ASN A 52 -11.64 -9.86 -8.92
CA ASN A 52 -11.85 -8.80 -7.96
C ASN A 52 -13.15 -8.05 -8.25
N THR A 53 -13.84 -7.64 -7.19
CA THR A 53 -15.12 -6.92 -7.28
C THR A 53 -14.96 -5.45 -6.89
N LYS A 54 -16.04 -4.67 -7.01
CA LYS A 54 -16.04 -3.28 -6.53
C LYS A 54 -15.95 -3.22 -5.02
N GLU A 55 -16.55 -4.17 -4.33
CA GLU A 55 -16.53 -4.29 -2.88
C GLU A 55 -15.10 -4.55 -2.36
N ASP A 56 -14.27 -5.30 -3.10
CA ASP A 56 -12.83 -5.43 -2.78
C ASP A 56 -12.12 -4.06 -2.82
N ILE A 57 -12.47 -3.23 -3.80
CA ILE A 57 -11.90 -1.89 -3.95
C ILE A 57 -12.40 -0.98 -2.84
N ASP A 58 -13.67 -1.05 -2.46
CA ASP A 58 -14.23 -0.27 -1.36
C ASP A 58 -13.55 -0.63 -0.02
N ARG A 59 -13.29 -1.92 0.22
CA ARG A 59 -12.52 -2.39 1.38
C ARG A 59 -11.08 -1.89 1.35
N PHE A 60 -10.43 -1.92 0.18
CA PHE A 60 -9.09 -1.37 0.00
C PHE A 60 -9.03 0.14 0.30
N ILE A 61 -10.00 0.93 -0.18
CA ILE A 61 -10.08 2.37 0.09
C ILE A 61 -10.32 2.63 1.58
N SER A 62 -11.23 1.89 2.21
CA SER A 62 -11.47 1.99 3.66
C SER A 62 -10.18 1.71 4.46
N ALA A 63 -9.43 0.68 4.07
CA ALA A 63 -8.14 0.37 4.69
C ALA A 63 -7.10 1.49 4.50
N ILE A 64 -7.02 2.16 3.34
CA ILE A 64 -6.14 3.32 3.15
C ILE A 64 -6.41 4.40 4.21
N HIS A 65 -7.68 4.72 4.45
CA HIS A 65 -8.04 5.74 5.45
C HIS A 65 -7.61 5.34 6.87
N LYS A 66 -7.73 4.05 7.21
CA LYS A 66 -7.29 3.52 8.50
C LYS A 66 -5.77 3.56 8.66
N VAL A 67 -5.01 3.19 7.62
CA VAL A 67 -3.53 3.31 7.61
C VAL A 67 -3.14 4.75 7.91
N LYS A 68 -3.71 5.71 7.16
CA LYS A 68 -3.42 7.14 7.35
C LYS A 68 -3.74 7.59 8.77
N ALA A 69 -4.94 7.29 9.29
CA ALA A 69 -5.34 7.67 10.64
C ALA A 69 -4.46 7.04 11.73
N PHE A 70 -4.05 5.78 11.55
CA PHE A 70 -3.16 5.10 12.47
C PHE A 70 -1.82 5.85 12.59
N PHE A 71 -1.17 6.17 11.46
CA PHE A 71 0.14 6.83 11.46
C PHE A 71 0.10 8.34 11.73
N GLU A 72 -1.00 9.04 11.43
CA GLU A 72 -1.19 10.44 11.83
C GLU A 72 -1.13 10.62 13.36
N SER A 73 -1.46 9.60 14.15
CA SER A 73 -1.33 9.67 15.61
C SER A 73 0.11 9.66 16.14
N PHE A 74 1.09 9.37 15.28
CA PHE A 74 2.51 9.26 15.63
C PHE A 74 3.38 10.38 15.05
N ILE A 75 2.77 11.32 14.30
CA ILE A 75 3.39 12.49 13.68
C ILE A 75 2.93 13.74 14.42
#